data_AF-A0A2M7E758-F1
#
_entry.id   AF-A0A2M7E758-F1
#
_cell.length_a   1.000
_cell.length_b   1.000
_cell.length_c   1.000
_cell.angle_alpha   90.00
_cell.angle_beta   90.00
_cell.angle_gamma   90.00
#
_symmetry.space_group_name_H-M   'P 1'
#
loop_
_entity.id
_entity.type
_entity.pdbx_description
1 polymer ?
#
loop_
_entity_poly.entity_id
_entity_poly.type
_entity_poly.pdbx_seq_one_letter_code
_entity_poly.pdbx_strand_id
1 'polypeptide(L)'
;MAEKIPDRRALEKTTSDLTRLLKRKHFSSKKELDNYLNQILNKGKVPDAPPKSAVDFAQDIMYEAWDTDDAKERIKLAREALSISPDCADAYVLLAEEEAETLEEAKEFYQKGVEAGERALGEKTFDEDRGHFWGVTETRPYMRARAGLAQCLYEMGEYDEAIAQYREMLELNPNDNQGIRYVLACYLAELGRYNELEEHLNSKEYKDDCAPDWLYTKALLSFVRDGDSAQSRAKFKAAAKWNPYVPEYITGKRSIPRILPDTVRVGGEDEAMCYAADSLSAWRRVPGAIEWLKEQAGIRTHSKVGRNDPCPCGSGKKYKKCCGR
;
A
#
# COMPACT_ATOMS: atom_id res chain seq x y z
N MET A 1 -11.12 -3.23 27.13
CA MET A 1 -11.43 -2.56 25.85
C MET A 1 -10.09 -2.33 25.20
N ALA A 2 -9.83 -2.86 24.01
CA ALA A 2 -8.59 -2.57 23.30
C ALA A 2 -8.59 -1.07 22.95
N GLU A 3 -7.49 -0.39 23.23
CA GLU A 3 -7.32 1.03 22.94
C GLU A 3 -7.40 1.22 21.42
N LYS A 4 -8.33 2.05 20.93
CA LYS A 4 -8.51 2.31 19.50
C LYS A 4 -7.24 2.96 18.98
N ILE A 5 -6.62 2.37 17.97
CA ILE A 5 -5.48 2.99 17.28
C ILE A 5 -6.03 4.23 16.55
N PRO A 6 -5.52 5.45 16.83
CA PRO A 6 -5.98 6.65 16.15
C PRO A 6 -5.75 6.57 14.65
N ASP A 7 -6.64 7.15 13.86
CA ASP A 7 -6.40 7.31 12.42
C ASP A 7 -5.15 8.15 12.22
N ARG A 8 -4.18 7.62 11.46
CA ARG A 8 -2.90 8.29 11.23
C ARG A 8 -3.06 9.64 10.53
N ARG A 9 -4.14 9.82 9.78
CA ARG A 9 -4.47 11.07 9.08
C ARG A 9 -4.85 12.17 10.07
N ALA A 10 -5.56 11.84 11.15
CA ALA A 10 -5.86 12.80 12.23
C ALA A 10 -4.57 13.31 12.92
N LEU A 11 -3.54 12.45 13.05
CA LEU A 11 -2.25 12.83 13.63
C LEU A 11 -1.48 13.86 12.77
N GLU A 12 -1.83 14.01 11.49
CA GLU A 12 -1.21 15.02 10.61
C GLU A 12 -1.54 16.45 11.05
N LYS A 13 -2.61 16.68 11.84
CA LYS A 13 -2.94 17.99 12.43
C LYS A 13 -1.74 18.62 13.14
N THR A 14 -1.05 17.84 13.96
CA THR A 14 0.11 18.31 14.74
C THR A 14 1.25 18.74 13.83
N THR A 15 1.46 18.01 12.72
CA THR A 15 2.49 18.34 11.73
C THR A 15 2.10 19.58 10.94
N SER A 16 0.83 19.69 10.54
CA SER A 16 0.27 20.87 9.86
C SER A 16 0.40 22.13 10.71
N ASP A 17 0.09 22.06 12.01
CA ASP A 17 0.27 23.19 12.93
C ASP A 17 1.73 23.60 13.06
N LEU A 18 2.65 22.63 13.17
CA LEU A 18 4.08 22.92 13.19
C LEU A 18 4.53 23.61 11.90
N THR A 19 4.14 23.09 10.73
CA THR A 19 4.44 23.69 9.42
C THR A 19 3.92 25.13 9.35
N ARG A 20 2.69 25.38 9.80
CA ARG A 20 2.08 26.72 9.84
C ARG A 20 2.83 27.67 10.77
N LEU A 21 3.30 27.20 11.94
CA LEU A 21 4.10 28.01 12.87
C LEU A 21 5.45 28.38 12.26
N LEU A 22 6.13 27.41 11.64
CA LEU A 22 7.41 27.64 10.99
C LEU A 22 7.29 28.64 9.83
N LYS A 23 6.27 28.50 8.97
CA LYS A 23 6.01 29.44 7.86
C LYS A 23 5.64 30.86 8.33
N ARG A 24 5.15 31.03 9.56
CA ARG A 24 4.82 32.36 10.13
C ARG A 24 6.01 33.11 10.66
N LYS A 25 7.09 32.41 11.00
CA LYS A 25 8.24 32.99 11.68
C LYS A 25 9.42 33.05 10.74
N HIS A 26 10.03 34.23 10.66
CA HIS A 26 11.31 34.37 9.99
C HIS A 26 12.42 33.91 10.94
N PHE A 27 13.31 33.04 10.48
CA PHE A 27 14.49 32.60 11.22
C PHE A 27 15.73 33.18 10.56
N SER A 28 16.51 33.94 11.33
CA SER A 28 17.76 34.57 10.87
C SER A 28 18.92 33.58 10.74
N SER A 29 18.82 32.41 11.39
CA SER A 29 19.84 31.37 11.34
C SER A 29 19.28 29.98 11.67
N LYS A 30 19.99 28.92 11.26
CA LYS A 30 19.67 27.54 11.67
C LYS A 30 19.63 27.37 13.19
N LYS A 31 20.54 28.02 13.92
CA LYS A 31 20.55 27.97 15.40
C LYS A 31 19.27 28.55 16.00
N GLU A 32 18.70 29.59 15.40
CA GLU A 32 17.43 30.16 15.85
C GLU A 32 16.26 29.19 15.62
N LEU A 33 16.23 28.55 14.44
CA LEU A 33 15.26 27.50 14.13
C LEU A 33 15.37 26.32 15.10
N ASP A 34 16.57 25.79 15.30
CA ASP A 34 16.83 24.66 16.21
C ASP A 34 16.40 25.00 17.66
N ASN A 35 16.71 26.20 18.13
CA ASN A 35 16.28 26.67 19.45
C ASN A 35 14.75 26.75 19.56
N TYR A 36 14.07 27.22 18.51
CA TYR A 36 12.61 27.32 18.50
C TYR A 36 11.96 25.93 18.47
N LEU A 37 12.46 25.01 17.66
CA LEU A 37 12.01 23.62 17.64
C LEU A 37 12.20 22.96 19.01
N ASN A 38 13.38 23.11 19.62
CA ASN A 38 13.65 22.60 20.97
C ASN A 38 12.69 23.19 22.02
N GLN A 39 12.33 24.47 21.92
CA GLN A 39 11.34 25.08 22.82
C GLN A 39 9.95 24.45 22.66
N ILE A 40 9.52 24.13 21.44
CA ILE A 40 8.25 23.44 21.19
C ILE A 40 8.31 22.02 21.73
N LEU A 41 9.37 21.27 21.38
CA LEU A 41 9.55 19.88 21.81
C LEU A 41 9.63 19.74 23.33
N ASN A 42 10.33 20.65 24.02
CA ASN A 42 10.44 20.65 25.49
C ASN A 42 9.11 20.89 26.20
N LYS A 43 8.14 21.55 25.55
CA LYS A 43 6.78 21.72 26.10
C LYS A 43 5.92 20.47 25.94
N GLY A 44 6.37 19.49 25.16
CA GLY A 44 5.65 18.23 24.91
C GLY A 44 4.39 18.34 24.06
N LYS A 45 4.02 19.55 23.59
CA LYS A 45 2.84 19.78 22.73
C LYS A 45 3.14 20.91 21.73
N VAL A 46 2.84 20.65 20.45
CA VAL A 46 2.85 21.70 19.41
C VAL A 46 1.65 22.62 19.63
N PRO A 47 1.85 23.96 19.71
CA PRO A 47 0.74 24.89 19.83
C PRO A 47 -0.15 24.87 18.57
N ASP A 48 -1.45 25.01 18.77
CA ASP A 48 -2.41 25.11 17.67
C ASP A 48 -2.09 26.34 16.80
N ALA A 49 -2.11 26.16 15.47
CA ALA A 49 -1.83 27.22 14.53
C ALA A 49 -3.05 27.46 13.64
N PRO A 50 -3.82 28.55 13.86
CA PRO A 50 -5.12 28.73 13.21
C PRO A 50 -5.00 28.76 11.68
N PRO A 51 -5.90 28.14 10.91
CA PRO A 51 -5.83 28.08 9.45
C PRO A 51 -5.75 29.47 8.80
N LYS A 52 -5.12 29.58 7.62
CA LYS A 52 -4.95 30.86 6.90
C LYS A 52 -5.75 30.97 5.61
N SER A 53 -6.24 29.85 5.10
CA SER A 53 -7.03 29.76 3.88
C SER A 53 -8.31 28.97 4.12
N ALA A 54 -9.27 29.06 3.20
CA ALA A 54 -10.48 28.24 3.25
C ALA A 54 -10.15 26.74 3.21
N VAL A 55 -9.17 26.34 2.40
CA VAL A 55 -8.72 24.94 2.31
C VAL A 55 -8.02 24.48 3.61
N ASP A 56 -7.22 25.34 4.26
CA ASP A 56 -6.63 25.02 5.57
C ASP A 56 -7.71 24.77 6.64
N PHE A 57 -8.78 25.57 6.62
CA PHE A 57 -9.89 25.42 7.56
C PHE A 57 -10.68 24.14 7.28
N ALA A 58 -10.98 23.88 6.01
CA ALA A 58 -11.62 22.64 5.59
C ALA A 58 -10.77 21.40 5.94
N GLN A 59 -9.44 21.48 5.79
CA GLN A 59 -8.54 20.40 6.19
C GLN A 59 -8.50 20.19 7.71
N ASP A 60 -8.61 21.25 8.51
CA ASP A 60 -8.70 21.12 9.97
C ASP A 60 -9.98 20.37 10.40
N ILE A 61 -11.10 20.58 9.70
CA ILE A 61 -12.32 19.78 9.88
C ILE A 61 -12.08 18.31 9.51
N MET A 62 -11.31 18.02 8.47
CA MET A 62 -11.02 16.63 8.10
C MET A 62 -10.24 15.88 9.18
N TYR A 63 -9.32 16.55 9.89
CA TYR A 63 -8.64 15.95 11.03
C TYR A 63 -9.61 15.63 12.17
N GLU A 64 -10.61 16.47 12.42
CA GLU A 64 -11.69 16.20 13.38
C GLU A 64 -12.59 15.04 12.90
N ALA A 65 -12.90 14.98 11.61
CA ALA A 65 -13.65 13.88 11.03
C ALA A 65 -12.95 12.54 11.30
N TRP A 66 -11.64 12.42 11.06
CA TRP A 66 -10.95 11.16 11.31
C TRP A 66 -10.76 10.79 12.79
N ASP A 67 -10.83 11.76 13.70
CA ASP A 67 -10.87 11.48 15.15
C ASP A 67 -12.28 11.06 15.62
N THR A 68 -13.30 11.30 14.81
CA THR A 68 -14.70 10.99 15.11
C THR A 68 -15.02 9.51 14.86
N ASP A 69 -15.72 8.86 15.81
CA ASP A 69 -16.07 7.44 15.73
C ASP A 69 -17.26 7.15 14.80
N ASP A 70 -18.24 8.04 14.73
CA ASP A 70 -19.49 7.83 13.98
C ASP A 70 -19.34 8.19 12.51
N ALA A 71 -19.58 7.21 11.62
CA ALA A 71 -19.44 7.39 10.17
C ALA A 71 -20.36 8.48 9.60
N LYS A 72 -21.58 8.62 10.13
CA LYS A 72 -22.52 9.65 9.63
C LYS A 72 -22.03 11.05 9.98
N GLU A 73 -21.48 11.22 11.18
CA GLU A 73 -20.87 12.49 11.57
C GLU A 73 -19.60 12.78 10.75
N ARG A 74 -18.76 11.77 10.46
CA ARG A 74 -17.60 11.93 9.56
C ARG A 74 -18.00 12.43 8.16
N ILE A 75 -19.03 11.82 7.57
CA ILE A 75 -19.58 12.24 6.28
C ILE A 75 -20.12 13.67 6.35
N LYS A 76 -20.82 14.03 7.44
CA LYS A 76 -21.32 15.39 7.66
C LYS A 76 -20.18 16.42 7.75
N LEU A 77 -19.13 16.11 8.48
CA LEU A 77 -17.94 16.96 8.60
C LEU A 77 -17.22 17.10 7.24
N ALA A 78 -17.10 16.04 6.45
CA ALA A 78 -16.53 16.12 5.11
C ALA A 78 -17.38 17.03 4.19
N ARG A 79 -18.71 16.93 4.25
CA ARG A 79 -19.61 17.82 3.50
C ARG A 79 -19.53 19.27 3.98
N GLU A 80 -19.37 19.50 5.27
CA GLU A 80 -19.12 20.83 5.84
C GLU A 80 -17.79 21.40 5.32
N ALA A 81 -16.71 20.63 5.34
CA ALA A 81 -15.41 21.01 4.79
C ALA A 81 -15.53 21.46 3.32
N LEU A 82 -16.27 20.72 2.50
CA LEU A 82 -16.53 21.09 1.10
C LEU A 82 -17.37 22.35 0.94
N SER A 83 -18.28 22.65 1.88
CA SER A 83 -19.05 23.89 1.87
C SER A 83 -18.18 25.13 2.16
N ILE A 84 -17.05 24.93 2.84
CA ILE A 84 -16.06 25.97 3.16
C ILE A 84 -15.04 26.10 2.03
N SER A 85 -14.53 24.97 1.53
CA SER A 85 -13.64 24.94 0.39
C SER A 85 -13.91 23.72 -0.48
N PRO A 86 -14.31 23.91 -1.76
CA PRO A 86 -14.44 22.82 -2.72
C PRO A 86 -13.08 22.22 -3.12
N ASP A 87 -11.97 22.78 -2.62
CA ASP A 87 -10.61 22.32 -2.89
C ASP A 87 -10.06 21.44 -1.76
N CYS A 88 -10.92 21.02 -0.82
CA CYS A 88 -10.55 20.05 0.22
C CYS A 88 -10.54 18.62 -0.33
N ALA A 89 -9.38 18.20 -0.86
CA ALA A 89 -9.22 16.87 -1.46
C ALA A 89 -9.57 15.71 -0.51
N ASP A 90 -9.19 15.81 0.77
CA ASP A 90 -9.45 14.76 1.75
C ASP A 90 -10.93 14.59 2.09
N ALA A 91 -11.73 15.65 1.95
CA ALA A 91 -13.18 15.52 2.10
C ALA A 91 -13.74 14.58 1.04
N TYR A 92 -13.30 14.72 -0.22
CA TYR A 92 -13.67 13.79 -1.27
C TYR A 92 -13.14 12.38 -1.03
N VAL A 93 -11.92 12.22 -0.49
CA VAL A 93 -11.38 10.92 -0.08
C VAL A 93 -12.30 10.24 0.93
N LEU A 94 -12.73 10.96 1.99
CA LEU A 94 -13.62 10.40 2.99
C LEU A 94 -14.97 9.99 2.41
N LEU A 95 -15.55 10.82 1.52
CA LEU A 95 -16.81 10.48 0.86
C LEU A 95 -16.67 9.27 -0.06
N ALA A 96 -15.54 9.12 -0.76
CA ALA A 96 -15.26 7.92 -1.56
C ALA A 96 -15.16 6.66 -0.70
N GLU A 97 -14.56 6.75 0.49
CA GLU A 97 -14.37 5.62 1.41
C GLU A 97 -15.64 5.23 2.17
N GLU A 98 -16.48 6.20 2.54
CA GLU A 98 -17.58 5.99 3.50
C GLU A 98 -18.99 6.26 2.98
N GLU A 99 -19.13 7.04 1.89
CA GLU A 99 -20.45 7.38 1.33
C GLU A 99 -20.74 6.69 0.00
N ALA A 100 -19.73 6.44 -0.84
CA ALA A 100 -19.92 5.76 -2.12
C ALA A 100 -20.47 4.35 -1.94
N GLU A 101 -21.51 3.99 -2.70
CA GLU A 101 -22.10 2.65 -2.70
C GLU A 101 -21.55 1.78 -3.85
N THR A 102 -20.93 2.42 -4.85
CA THR A 102 -20.40 1.78 -6.06
C THR A 102 -18.97 2.22 -6.37
N LEU A 103 -18.25 1.41 -7.17
CA LEU A 103 -16.91 1.76 -7.62
C LEU A 103 -16.90 3.01 -8.49
N GLU A 104 -17.94 3.20 -9.29
CA GLU A 104 -18.12 4.37 -10.15
C GLU A 104 -18.29 5.66 -9.33
N GLU A 105 -19.10 5.63 -8.27
CA GLU A 105 -19.25 6.76 -7.36
C GLU A 105 -17.95 7.06 -6.60
N ALA A 106 -17.27 6.02 -6.12
CA ALA A 106 -15.97 6.17 -5.45
C ALA A 106 -14.94 6.80 -6.39
N LYS A 107 -14.87 6.32 -7.64
CA LYS A 107 -14.01 6.90 -8.69
C LYS A 107 -14.32 8.38 -8.92
N GLU A 108 -15.60 8.75 -9.00
CA GLU A 108 -16.00 10.15 -9.18
C GLU A 108 -15.56 11.04 -8.02
N PHE A 109 -15.71 10.56 -6.78
CA PHE A 109 -15.22 11.29 -5.61
C PHE A 109 -13.70 11.41 -5.62
N TYR A 110 -12.95 10.33 -5.83
CA TYR A 110 -11.49 10.40 -5.90
C TYR A 110 -11.01 11.33 -7.03
N GLN A 111 -11.65 11.28 -8.20
CA GLN A 111 -11.36 12.19 -9.31
C GLN A 111 -11.56 13.66 -8.90
N LYS A 112 -12.69 13.99 -8.25
CA LYS A 112 -12.91 15.33 -7.68
C LYS A 112 -11.86 15.70 -6.64
N GLY A 113 -11.41 14.75 -5.83
CA GLY A 113 -10.33 14.93 -4.86
C GLY A 113 -8.99 15.26 -5.52
N VAL A 114 -8.64 14.58 -6.61
CA VAL A 114 -7.44 14.86 -7.41
C VAL A 114 -7.52 16.28 -7.98
N GLU A 115 -8.62 16.64 -8.63
CA GLU A 115 -8.83 17.96 -9.22
C GLU A 115 -8.83 19.08 -8.16
N ALA A 116 -9.44 18.83 -6.99
CA ALA A 116 -9.40 19.73 -5.84
C ALA A 116 -7.97 19.96 -5.36
N GLY A 117 -7.18 18.89 -5.24
CA GLY A 117 -5.77 18.97 -4.87
C GLY A 117 -4.96 19.77 -5.90
N GLU A 118 -5.17 19.55 -7.20
CA GLU A 118 -4.46 20.30 -8.25
C GLU A 118 -4.73 21.80 -8.17
N ARG A 119 -5.99 22.20 -7.95
CA ARG A 119 -6.36 23.62 -7.76
C ARG A 119 -5.78 24.20 -6.48
N ALA A 120 -5.83 23.45 -5.37
CA ALA A 120 -5.31 23.91 -4.07
C ALA A 120 -3.78 24.11 -4.09
N LEU A 121 -3.06 23.19 -4.72
CA LEU A 121 -1.59 23.20 -4.76
C LEU A 121 -1.05 24.16 -5.80
N GLY A 122 -1.67 24.23 -6.98
CA GLY A 122 -1.21 25.01 -8.12
C GLY A 122 0.09 24.48 -8.74
N GLU A 123 0.34 24.82 -10.00
CA GLU A 123 1.46 24.30 -10.81
C GLU A 123 2.83 24.45 -10.13
N LYS A 124 3.07 25.59 -9.47
CA LYS A 124 4.34 25.88 -8.80
C LYS A 124 4.74 24.82 -7.77
N THR A 125 3.77 24.30 -7.03
CA THR A 125 4.00 23.26 -6.02
C THR A 125 4.43 21.95 -6.70
N PHE A 126 3.87 21.61 -7.86
CA PHE A 126 4.27 20.42 -8.62
C PHE A 126 5.68 20.51 -9.20
N ASP A 127 6.17 21.71 -9.45
CA ASP A 127 7.53 21.95 -9.91
C ASP A 127 8.52 21.99 -8.74
N GLU A 128 8.22 22.77 -7.71
CA GLU A 128 9.11 22.97 -6.57
C GLU A 128 9.21 21.76 -5.67
N ASP A 129 8.09 21.06 -5.42
CA ASP A 129 8.01 20.00 -4.43
C ASP A 129 8.13 18.58 -5.02
N ARG A 130 8.37 18.46 -6.33
CA ARG A 130 8.51 17.17 -7.02
C ARG A 130 9.59 16.31 -6.37
N GLY A 131 9.31 15.01 -6.19
CA GLY A 131 10.23 14.08 -5.56
C GLY A 131 10.21 14.09 -4.02
N HIS A 132 9.46 15.01 -3.41
CA HIS A 132 9.36 15.13 -1.95
C HIS A 132 7.94 15.49 -1.48
N PHE A 133 6.93 15.21 -2.31
CA PHE A 133 5.53 15.50 -2.03
C PHE A 133 5.12 15.10 -0.61
N TRP A 134 5.41 13.87 -0.20
CA TRP A 134 4.98 13.39 1.12
C TRP A 134 5.58 14.15 2.31
N GLY A 135 6.75 14.78 2.13
CA GLY A 135 7.36 15.66 3.13
C GLY A 135 6.58 16.97 3.31
N VAL A 136 5.85 17.39 2.29
CA VAL A 136 4.99 18.59 2.28
C VAL A 136 3.57 18.18 2.65
N THR A 137 3.15 18.54 3.86
CA THR A 137 1.86 18.16 4.44
C THR A 137 0.68 18.48 3.54
N GLU A 138 0.75 19.61 2.84
CA GLU A 138 -0.28 20.14 1.96
C GLU A 138 -0.55 19.26 0.73
N THR A 139 0.44 18.48 0.26
CA THR A 139 0.27 17.63 -0.93
C THR A 139 -0.30 16.24 -0.59
N ARG A 140 -0.30 15.83 0.68
CA ARG A 140 -0.77 14.49 1.09
C ARG A 140 -2.24 14.22 0.78
N PRO A 141 -3.18 15.17 0.93
CA PRO A 141 -4.56 14.99 0.50
C PRO A 141 -4.68 14.61 -0.98
N TYR A 142 -3.93 15.30 -1.85
CA TYR A 142 -3.86 14.99 -3.27
C TYR A 142 -3.30 13.59 -3.53
N MET A 143 -2.19 13.22 -2.86
CA MET A 143 -1.59 11.90 -2.99
C MET A 143 -2.50 10.77 -2.50
N ARG A 144 -3.35 11.00 -1.49
CA ARG A 144 -4.38 10.04 -1.05
C ARG A 144 -5.49 9.91 -2.10
N ALA A 145 -5.99 11.02 -2.62
CA ALA A 145 -7.01 11.01 -3.67
C ALA A 145 -6.54 10.26 -4.92
N ARG A 146 -5.27 10.45 -5.34
CA ARG A 146 -4.69 9.71 -6.46
C ARG A 146 -4.58 8.22 -6.20
N ALA A 147 -4.18 7.82 -4.99
CA ALA A 147 -4.09 6.40 -4.63
C ALA A 147 -5.45 5.70 -4.78
N GLY A 148 -6.49 6.34 -4.24
CA GLY A 148 -7.87 5.83 -4.34
C GLY A 148 -8.38 5.82 -5.78
N LEU A 149 -8.13 6.87 -6.56
CA LEU A 149 -8.47 6.92 -7.98
C LEU A 149 -7.81 5.77 -8.75
N ALA A 150 -6.50 5.58 -8.57
CA ALA A 150 -5.74 4.52 -9.22
C ALA A 150 -6.27 3.13 -8.87
N GLN A 151 -6.66 2.91 -7.61
CA GLN A 151 -7.26 1.67 -7.16
C GLN A 151 -8.63 1.44 -7.81
N CYS A 152 -9.52 2.44 -7.82
CA CYS A 152 -10.81 2.33 -8.50
C CYS A 152 -10.65 2.03 -9.99
N LEU A 153 -9.74 2.73 -10.68
CA LEU A 153 -9.43 2.47 -12.09
C LEU A 153 -8.98 1.01 -12.31
N TYR A 154 -8.12 0.48 -11.44
CA TYR A 154 -7.66 -0.90 -11.54
C TYR A 154 -8.81 -1.90 -11.37
N GLU A 155 -9.62 -1.75 -10.33
CA GLU A 155 -10.77 -2.62 -10.04
C GLU A 155 -11.83 -2.58 -11.15
N MET A 156 -11.95 -1.43 -11.85
CA MET A 156 -12.83 -1.26 -13.00
C MET A 156 -12.23 -1.80 -14.32
N GLY A 157 -10.98 -2.26 -14.30
CA GLY A 157 -10.29 -2.79 -15.48
C GLY A 157 -9.64 -1.73 -16.39
N GLU A 158 -9.61 -0.47 -15.96
CA GLU A 158 -8.90 0.64 -16.63
C GLU A 158 -7.40 0.61 -16.25
N TYR A 159 -6.75 -0.49 -16.65
CA TYR A 159 -5.42 -0.84 -16.14
C TYR A 159 -4.30 0.11 -16.57
N ASP A 160 -4.34 0.64 -17.79
CA ASP A 160 -3.30 1.54 -18.29
C ASP A 160 -3.35 2.89 -17.56
N GLU A 161 -4.55 3.41 -17.34
CA GLU A 161 -4.79 4.63 -16.58
C GLU A 161 -4.38 4.45 -15.11
N ALA A 162 -4.76 3.33 -14.47
CA ALA A 162 -4.33 3.02 -13.11
C ALA A 162 -2.81 2.98 -12.96
N ILE A 163 -2.12 2.28 -13.87
CA ILE A 163 -0.65 2.19 -13.88
C ILE A 163 -0.01 3.56 -14.12
N ALA A 164 -0.58 4.40 -14.97
CA ALA A 164 -0.10 5.77 -15.18
C ALA A 164 -0.19 6.60 -13.89
N GLN A 165 -1.31 6.51 -13.16
CA GLN A 165 -1.46 7.19 -11.85
C GLN A 165 -0.38 6.74 -10.86
N TYR A 166 -0.16 5.43 -10.71
CA TYR A 166 0.85 4.91 -9.78
C TYR A 166 2.27 5.33 -10.16
N ARG A 167 2.61 5.34 -11.45
CA ARG A 167 3.93 5.82 -11.92
C ARG A 167 4.15 7.28 -11.57
N GLU A 168 3.17 8.12 -11.83
CA GLU A 168 3.28 9.55 -11.52
C GLU A 168 3.39 9.79 -10.01
N MET A 169 2.65 9.04 -9.20
CA MET A 169 2.81 9.09 -7.74
C MET A 169 4.24 8.75 -7.29
N LEU A 170 4.90 7.78 -7.94
CA LEU A 170 6.30 7.44 -7.65
C LEU A 170 7.29 8.52 -8.13
N GLU A 171 6.96 9.29 -9.17
CA GLU A 171 7.76 10.46 -9.57
C GLU A 171 7.60 11.62 -8.58
N LEU A 172 6.38 11.85 -8.10
CA LEU A 172 6.08 12.88 -7.10
C LEU A 172 6.68 12.52 -5.73
N ASN A 173 6.73 11.23 -5.39
CA ASN A 173 7.31 10.72 -4.15
C ASN A 173 8.11 9.40 -4.33
N PRO A 174 9.38 9.47 -4.79
CA PRO A 174 10.26 8.31 -4.92
C PRO A 174 10.61 7.63 -3.60
N ASN A 175 10.43 8.30 -2.45
CA ASN A 175 10.58 7.67 -1.14
C ASN A 175 9.40 6.75 -0.79
N ASP A 176 8.32 6.81 -1.58
CA ASP A 176 7.18 5.91 -1.59
C ASP A 176 6.62 5.57 -0.21
N ASN A 177 6.27 6.62 0.53
CA ASN A 177 5.67 6.51 1.86
C ASN A 177 4.31 5.78 1.87
N GLN A 178 3.65 5.69 0.71
CA GLN A 178 2.36 5.02 0.55
C GLN A 178 2.48 3.56 0.11
N GLY A 179 3.69 3.07 -0.22
CA GLY A 179 3.89 1.70 -0.66
C GLY A 179 3.43 1.40 -2.09
N ILE A 180 3.28 2.43 -2.93
CA ILE A 180 2.85 2.35 -4.32
C ILE A 180 3.76 1.47 -5.16
N ARG A 181 5.07 1.38 -4.84
CA ARG A 181 5.99 0.52 -5.59
C ARG A 181 5.62 -0.96 -5.47
N TYR A 182 5.05 -1.38 -4.34
CA TYR A 182 4.62 -2.76 -4.14
C TYR A 182 3.32 -3.03 -4.88
N VAL A 183 2.34 -2.13 -4.77
CA VAL A 183 1.07 -2.19 -5.52
C VAL A 183 1.34 -2.29 -7.03
N LEU A 184 2.20 -1.42 -7.56
CA LEU A 184 2.57 -1.43 -8.97
C LEU A 184 3.25 -2.74 -9.39
N ALA A 185 4.15 -3.29 -8.56
CA ALA A 185 4.79 -4.57 -8.85
C ALA A 185 3.78 -5.73 -8.88
N CYS A 186 2.86 -5.78 -7.92
CA CYS A 186 1.78 -6.77 -7.87
C CYS A 186 0.88 -6.70 -9.11
N TYR A 187 0.42 -5.50 -9.48
CA TYR A 187 -0.46 -5.30 -10.63
C TYR A 187 0.21 -5.59 -11.96
N LEU A 188 1.47 -5.18 -12.16
CA LEU A 188 2.23 -5.54 -13.36
C LEU A 188 2.42 -7.06 -13.49
N ALA A 189 2.68 -7.75 -12.37
CA ALA A 189 2.79 -9.21 -12.34
C ALA A 189 1.45 -9.90 -12.64
N GLU A 190 0.37 -9.44 -12.01
CA GLU A 190 -0.99 -9.96 -12.21
C GLU A 190 -1.45 -9.78 -13.65
N LEU A 191 -1.17 -8.64 -14.27
CA LEU A 191 -1.51 -8.35 -15.68
C LEU A 191 -0.58 -9.07 -16.68
N GLY A 192 0.52 -9.66 -16.21
CA GLY A 192 1.53 -10.31 -17.06
C GLY A 192 2.37 -9.31 -17.88
N ARG A 193 2.45 -8.06 -17.44
CA ARG A 193 3.24 -6.98 -18.07
C ARG A 193 4.71 -7.11 -17.67
N TYR A 194 5.31 -8.27 -17.95
CA TYR A 194 6.59 -8.68 -17.38
C TYR A 194 7.78 -7.80 -17.77
N ASN A 195 7.76 -7.16 -18.94
CA ASN A 195 8.81 -6.22 -19.34
C ASN A 195 8.81 -4.97 -18.45
N GLU A 196 7.62 -4.41 -18.20
CA GLU A 196 7.46 -3.23 -17.33
C GLU A 196 7.70 -3.58 -15.86
N LEU A 197 7.29 -4.79 -15.44
CA LEU A 197 7.63 -5.30 -14.12
C LEU A 197 9.15 -5.40 -13.93
N GLU A 198 9.86 -5.93 -14.93
CA GLU A 198 11.31 -6.06 -14.89
C GLU A 198 12.01 -4.70 -14.82
N GLU A 199 11.54 -3.71 -15.57
CA GLU A 199 12.03 -2.34 -15.49
C GLU A 199 11.82 -1.75 -14.09
N HIS A 200 10.60 -1.88 -13.55
CA HIS A 200 10.25 -1.40 -12.22
C HIS A 200 11.11 -2.04 -11.11
N LEU A 201 11.28 -3.37 -11.15
CA LEU A 201 12.06 -4.14 -10.18
C LEU A 201 13.58 -3.87 -10.26
N ASN A 202 14.06 -3.31 -11.38
CA ASN A 202 15.45 -2.96 -11.63
C ASN A 202 15.71 -1.44 -11.58
N SER A 203 14.70 -0.65 -11.20
CA SER A 203 14.86 0.79 -10.95
C SER A 203 15.98 1.06 -9.93
N LYS A 204 16.68 2.18 -10.11
CA LYS A 204 17.83 2.53 -9.26
C LYS A 204 17.37 2.96 -7.86
N GLU A 205 16.18 3.52 -7.79
CA GLU A 205 15.48 4.04 -6.63
C GLU A 205 15.25 2.92 -5.60
N TYR A 206 14.89 1.72 -6.05
CA TYR A 206 14.51 0.58 -5.19
C TYR A 206 15.45 -0.62 -5.32
N LYS A 207 16.70 -0.38 -5.72
CA LYS A 207 17.68 -1.46 -5.95
C LYS A 207 17.96 -2.33 -4.72
N ASP A 208 17.84 -1.73 -3.52
CA ASP A 208 18.14 -2.35 -2.23
C ASP A 208 16.88 -2.85 -1.51
N ASP A 209 15.71 -2.80 -2.16
CA ASP A 209 14.46 -3.29 -1.57
C ASP A 209 14.51 -4.82 -1.40
N CYS A 210 14.17 -5.25 -0.19
CA CYS A 210 14.27 -6.63 0.28
C CYS A 210 12.93 -7.19 0.77
N ALA A 211 11.84 -6.43 0.68
CA ALA A 211 10.52 -6.91 1.07
C ALA A 211 10.09 -8.13 0.21
N PRO A 212 9.18 -8.97 0.71
CA PRO A 212 8.62 -10.08 -0.06
C PRO A 212 8.07 -9.65 -1.42
N ASP A 213 7.38 -8.51 -1.47
CA ASP A 213 6.85 -7.85 -2.66
C ASP A 213 7.90 -7.62 -3.75
N TRP A 214 9.16 -7.47 -3.36
CA TRP A 214 10.28 -7.36 -4.27
C TRP A 214 10.93 -8.72 -4.55
N LEU A 215 11.35 -9.44 -3.51
CA LEU A 215 12.18 -10.64 -3.66
C LEU A 215 11.40 -11.82 -4.25
N TYR A 216 10.18 -12.06 -3.80
CA TYR A 216 9.33 -13.13 -4.33
C TYR A 216 8.82 -12.80 -5.72
N THR A 217 8.52 -11.53 -6.01
CA THR A 217 8.12 -11.09 -7.35
C THR A 217 9.29 -11.20 -8.35
N LYS A 218 10.53 -10.89 -7.94
CA LYS A 218 11.73 -11.18 -8.73
C LYS A 218 11.92 -12.68 -8.98
N ALA A 219 11.63 -13.53 -8.00
CA ALA A 219 11.70 -14.98 -8.15
C ALA A 219 10.63 -15.48 -9.15
N LEU A 220 9.39 -15.02 -9.03
CA LEU A 220 8.30 -15.32 -9.96
C LEU A 220 8.64 -14.87 -11.39
N LEU A 221 9.08 -13.62 -11.56
CA LEU A 221 9.48 -13.10 -12.88
C LEU A 221 10.60 -13.93 -13.50
N SER A 222 11.61 -14.33 -12.71
CA SER A 222 12.67 -15.21 -13.21
C SER A 222 12.15 -16.57 -13.64
N PHE A 223 11.19 -17.13 -12.91
CA PHE A 223 10.55 -18.39 -13.29
C PHE A 223 9.71 -18.22 -14.56
N VAL A 224 9.01 -17.09 -14.72
CA VAL A 224 8.27 -16.78 -15.96
C VAL A 224 9.21 -16.73 -17.17
N ARG A 225 10.41 -16.17 -17.03
CA ARG A 225 11.38 -16.05 -18.13
C ARG A 225 12.10 -17.36 -18.44
N ASP A 226 12.57 -18.04 -17.41
CA ASP A 226 13.55 -19.13 -17.57
C ASP A 226 13.05 -20.49 -17.10
N GLY A 227 11.81 -20.57 -16.60
CA GLY A 227 11.27 -21.75 -15.94
C GLY A 227 12.02 -22.09 -14.64
N ASP A 228 12.05 -23.38 -14.30
CA ASP A 228 12.83 -23.89 -13.18
C ASP A 228 14.34 -23.94 -13.52
N SER A 229 15.01 -22.80 -13.34
CA SER A 229 16.41 -22.59 -13.69
C SER A 229 17.27 -22.39 -12.45
N ALA A 230 18.59 -22.43 -12.61
CA ALA A 230 19.50 -22.10 -11.51
C ALA A 230 19.28 -20.67 -10.99
N GLN A 231 18.91 -19.74 -11.88
CA GLN A 231 18.66 -18.35 -11.54
C GLN A 231 17.35 -18.17 -10.75
N SER A 232 16.24 -18.75 -11.22
CA SER A 232 14.95 -18.64 -10.51
C SER A 232 15.00 -19.31 -9.14
N ARG A 233 15.66 -20.47 -9.03
CA ARG A 233 15.92 -21.13 -7.73
C ARG A 233 16.80 -20.30 -6.80
N ALA A 234 17.81 -19.60 -7.31
CA ALA A 234 18.65 -18.73 -6.51
C ALA A 234 17.88 -17.52 -5.96
N LYS A 235 17.06 -16.87 -6.79
CA LYS A 235 16.18 -15.77 -6.37
C LYS A 235 15.15 -16.22 -5.33
N PHE A 236 14.52 -17.38 -5.53
CA PHE A 236 13.64 -17.98 -4.52
C PHE A 236 14.38 -18.19 -3.19
N LYS A 237 15.58 -18.77 -3.20
CA LYS A 237 16.37 -18.99 -1.96
C LYS A 237 16.67 -17.69 -1.23
N ALA A 238 16.96 -16.60 -1.95
CA ALA A 238 17.14 -15.28 -1.34
C ALA A 238 15.85 -14.77 -0.70
N ALA A 239 14.72 -14.90 -1.41
CA ALA A 239 13.40 -14.51 -0.90
C ALA A 239 12.99 -15.31 0.34
N ALA A 240 13.15 -16.64 0.31
CA ALA A 240 12.82 -17.53 1.43
C ALA A 240 13.74 -17.37 2.64
N LYS A 241 14.97 -16.85 2.44
CA LYS A 241 15.85 -16.47 3.54
C LYS A 241 15.34 -15.21 4.25
N TRP A 242 14.77 -14.26 3.52
CA TRP A 242 14.19 -13.05 4.10
C TRP A 242 12.89 -13.34 4.83
N ASN A 243 11.94 -14.00 4.15
CA ASN A 243 10.65 -14.33 4.71
C ASN A 243 10.26 -15.79 4.37
N PRO A 244 10.47 -16.74 5.31
CA PRO A 244 10.22 -18.16 5.06
C PRO A 244 8.73 -18.54 5.09
N TYR A 245 7.83 -17.62 5.48
CA TYR A 245 6.41 -17.91 5.67
C TYR A 245 5.61 -17.81 4.35
N VAL A 246 6.04 -16.96 3.43
CA VAL A 246 5.36 -16.69 2.13
C VAL A 246 4.97 -17.96 1.37
N PRO A 247 5.84 -18.98 1.21
CA PRO A 247 5.49 -20.17 0.43
C PRO A 247 4.29 -20.91 1.02
N GLU A 248 4.09 -20.89 2.35
CA GLU A 248 2.96 -21.60 2.95
C GLU A 248 1.62 -20.96 2.58
N TYR A 249 1.57 -19.64 2.44
CA TYR A 249 0.36 -18.91 2.05
C TYR A 249 0.11 -18.97 0.54
N ILE A 250 1.12 -18.70 -0.28
CA ILE A 250 0.98 -18.72 -1.75
C ILE A 250 0.55 -20.11 -2.23
N THR A 251 1.09 -21.17 -1.63
CA THR A 251 0.78 -22.56 -2.02
C THR A 251 -0.52 -23.11 -1.44
N GLY A 252 -1.18 -22.34 -0.56
CA GLY A 252 -2.42 -22.73 0.12
C GLY A 252 -2.24 -23.73 1.25
N LYS A 253 -1.01 -23.96 1.74
CA LYS A 253 -0.76 -24.76 2.96
C LYS A 253 -1.33 -24.05 4.20
N ARG A 254 -1.29 -22.72 4.22
CA ARG A 254 -2.02 -21.85 5.16
C ARG A 254 -3.02 -21.00 4.40
N SER A 255 -4.14 -20.69 5.05
CA SER A 255 -5.14 -19.76 4.53
C SER A 255 -4.74 -18.32 4.81
N ILE A 256 -4.87 -17.46 3.80
CA ILE A 256 -4.77 -16.01 3.99
C ILE A 256 -5.97 -15.56 4.84
N PRO A 257 -5.77 -14.79 5.92
CA PRO A 257 -6.86 -14.33 6.75
C PRO A 257 -7.75 -13.33 6.00
N ARG A 258 -9.05 -13.32 6.32
CA ARG A 258 -10.00 -12.37 5.71
C ARG A 258 -9.72 -10.91 6.12
N ILE A 259 -9.23 -10.72 7.34
CA ILE A 259 -8.80 -9.43 7.86
C ILE A 259 -7.29 -9.50 7.98
N LEU A 260 -6.59 -8.64 7.24
CA LEU A 260 -5.14 -8.56 7.27
C LEU A 260 -4.66 -7.82 8.52
N PRO A 261 -3.42 -8.06 8.98
CA PRO A 261 -2.86 -7.37 10.14
C PRO A 261 -2.75 -5.84 9.92
N ASP A 262 -3.15 -5.05 10.93
CA ASP A 262 -3.03 -3.58 10.90
C ASP A 262 -1.58 -3.08 10.96
N THR A 263 -0.67 -3.95 11.43
CA THR A 263 0.77 -3.67 11.52
C THR A 263 1.54 -4.85 10.98
N VAL A 264 2.62 -4.55 10.25
CA VAL A 264 3.49 -5.54 9.63
C VAL A 264 4.88 -5.48 10.27
N ARG A 265 5.36 -6.62 10.75
CA ARG A 265 6.73 -6.83 11.20
C ARG A 265 7.58 -7.26 10.01
N VAL A 266 8.66 -6.53 9.77
CA VAL A 266 9.65 -6.86 8.74
C VAL A 266 10.17 -8.29 8.92
N GLY A 267 10.09 -9.12 7.87
CA GLY A 267 10.45 -10.54 7.89
C GLY A 267 9.51 -11.43 8.74
N GLY A 268 8.38 -10.88 9.17
CA GLY A 268 7.36 -11.56 9.97
C GLY A 268 6.36 -12.37 9.14
N GLU A 269 5.53 -13.13 9.83
CA GLU A 269 4.46 -13.91 9.19
C GLU A 269 3.33 -13.01 8.68
N ASP A 270 3.08 -11.89 9.36
CA ASP A 270 2.17 -10.82 8.96
C ASP A 270 2.56 -10.20 7.61
N GLU A 271 3.84 -9.94 7.38
CA GLU A 271 4.35 -9.48 6.08
C GLU A 271 4.06 -10.51 4.96
N ALA A 272 4.20 -11.80 5.29
CA ALA A 272 3.88 -12.87 4.34
C ALA A 272 2.38 -12.97 4.04
N MET A 273 1.51 -12.72 5.03
CA MET A 273 0.06 -12.68 4.84
C MET A 273 -0.34 -11.56 3.87
N CYS A 274 0.19 -10.35 4.07
CA CYS A 274 -0.10 -9.20 3.21
C CYS A 274 0.39 -9.45 1.78
N TYR A 275 1.66 -9.84 1.61
CA TYR A 275 2.18 -10.18 0.28
C TYR A 275 1.35 -11.26 -0.41
N ALA A 276 0.97 -12.32 0.30
CA ALA A 276 0.18 -13.39 -0.27
C ALA A 276 -1.24 -12.95 -0.64
N ALA A 277 -1.86 -12.05 0.12
CA ALA A 277 -3.15 -11.47 -0.22
C ALA A 277 -3.11 -10.73 -1.55
N ASP A 278 -2.06 -9.93 -1.76
CA ASP A 278 -1.94 -9.06 -2.92
C ASP A 278 -1.41 -9.79 -4.17
N SER A 279 -0.50 -10.76 -4.00
CA SER A 279 0.22 -11.38 -5.13
C SER A 279 -0.28 -12.76 -5.56
N LEU A 280 -1.20 -13.40 -4.82
CA LEU A 280 -1.62 -14.78 -5.12
C LEU A 280 -2.21 -14.93 -6.53
N SER A 281 -2.94 -13.93 -7.04
CA SER A 281 -3.47 -13.94 -8.40
C SER A 281 -2.35 -14.02 -9.44
N ALA A 282 -1.29 -13.22 -9.29
CA ALA A 282 -0.11 -13.25 -10.14
C ALA A 282 0.56 -14.63 -10.15
N TRP A 283 0.74 -15.25 -8.99
CA TRP A 283 1.31 -16.61 -8.89
C TRP A 283 0.42 -17.67 -9.55
N ARG A 284 -0.90 -17.59 -9.38
CA ARG A 284 -1.86 -18.53 -9.97
C ARG A 284 -1.96 -18.40 -11.49
N ARG A 285 -1.78 -17.18 -12.01
CA ARG A 285 -1.80 -16.92 -13.46
C ARG A 285 -0.67 -17.62 -14.19
N VAL A 286 0.50 -17.79 -13.55
CA VAL A 286 1.67 -18.41 -14.18
C VAL A 286 1.58 -19.95 -14.09
N PRO A 287 1.45 -20.66 -15.21
CA PRO A 287 1.35 -22.12 -15.20
C PRO A 287 2.57 -22.76 -14.52
N GLY A 288 2.31 -23.64 -13.56
CA GLY A 288 3.36 -24.37 -12.85
C GLY A 288 4.09 -23.58 -11.75
N ALA A 289 3.87 -22.27 -11.60
CA ALA A 289 4.59 -21.48 -10.59
C ALA A 289 4.28 -21.92 -9.15
N ILE A 290 3.02 -22.25 -8.85
CA ILE A 290 2.62 -22.77 -7.54
C ILE A 290 3.27 -24.12 -7.23
N GLU A 291 3.31 -25.04 -8.20
CA GLU A 291 3.92 -26.37 -8.03
C GLU A 291 5.45 -26.27 -7.92
N TRP A 292 6.07 -25.40 -8.71
CA TRP A 292 7.47 -25.07 -8.58
C TRP A 292 7.78 -24.52 -7.18
N LEU A 293 7.00 -23.56 -6.69
CA LEU A 293 7.19 -22.99 -5.35
C LEU A 293 7.05 -24.06 -4.25
N LYS A 294 6.08 -24.97 -4.39
CA LYS A 294 5.91 -26.11 -3.47
C LYS A 294 7.14 -27.00 -3.44
N GLU A 295 7.68 -27.36 -4.61
CA GLU A 295 8.88 -28.18 -4.71
C GLU A 295 10.09 -27.48 -4.08
N GLN A 296 10.33 -26.21 -4.42
CA GLN A 296 11.46 -25.46 -3.89
C GLN A 296 11.37 -25.23 -2.37
N ALA A 297 10.16 -25.05 -1.84
CA ALA A 297 9.91 -24.90 -0.41
C ALA A 297 9.80 -26.23 0.35
N GLY A 298 9.90 -27.38 -0.33
CA GLY A 298 9.71 -28.70 0.29
C GLY A 298 8.30 -28.94 0.84
N ILE A 299 7.30 -28.22 0.31
CA ILE A 299 5.90 -28.35 0.71
C ILE A 299 5.31 -29.56 -0.02
N ARG A 300 4.99 -30.61 0.74
CA ARG A 300 4.38 -31.83 0.19
C ARG A 300 2.89 -31.61 -0.04
N THR A 301 2.45 -31.75 -1.29
CA THR A 301 1.05 -31.61 -1.73
C THR A 301 0.15 -32.79 -1.41
N HIS A 302 0.73 -33.89 -0.96
CA HIS A 302 -0.02 -35.02 -0.44
C HIS A 302 0.16 -35.08 1.07
N SER A 303 -0.96 -35.12 1.80
CA SER A 303 -0.96 -35.87 3.05
C SER A 303 -0.28 -37.19 2.74
N LYS A 304 0.83 -37.52 3.41
CA LYS A 304 1.43 -38.84 3.27
C LYS A 304 0.30 -39.83 3.50
N VAL A 305 -0.18 -40.48 2.44
CA VAL A 305 -1.21 -41.51 2.56
C VAL A 305 -0.61 -42.52 3.52
N GLY A 306 -1.16 -42.59 4.73
CA GLY A 306 -0.68 -43.47 5.76
C GLY A 306 -0.68 -44.88 5.19
N ARG A 307 0.31 -45.70 5.53
CA ARG A 307 0.40 -47.10 5.06
C ARG A 307 -0.93 -47.86 5.19
N ASN A 308 -1.74 -47.48 6.19
CA ASN A 308 -3.04 -48.08 6.49
C ASN A 308 -4.27 -47.32 5.98
N ASP A 309 -4.11 -46.13 5.39
CA ASP A 309 -5.21 -45.31 4.87
C ASP A 309 -5.77 -45.89 3.56
N PRO A 310 -7.02 -45.56 3.18
CA PRO A 310 -7.58 -45.93 1.89
C PRO A 310 -6.70 -45.47 0.72
N CYS A 311 -6.48 -46.36 -0.25
CA CYS A 311 -5.62 -46.08 -1.39
C CYS A 311 -6.29 -45.08 -2.35
N PRO A 312 -5.60 -44.00 -2.76
CA PRO A 312 -6.18 -42.93 -3.58
C PRO A 312 -6.57 -43.37 -5.01
N CYS A 313 -6.17 -44.55 -5.46
CA CYS A 313 -6.57 -45.11 -6.75
C CYS A 313 -8.01 -45.64 -6.80
N GLY A 314 -8.80 -45.46 -5.73
CA GLY A 314 -10.20 -45.90 -5.66
C GLY A 314 -10.42 -47.41 -5.50
N SER A 315 -9.37 -48.20 -5.22
CA SER A 315 -9.48 -49.66 -5.13
C SER A 315 -10.16 -50.19 -3.87
N GLY A 316 -10.48 -49.31 -2.91
CA GLY A 316 -11.01 -49.68 -1.59
C GLY A 316 -10.00 -50.38 -0.67
N LYS A 317 -8.77 -50.64 -1.12
CA LYS A 317 -7.70 -51.29 -0.34
C LYS A 317 -6.90 -50.27 0.47
N LYS A 318 -6.28 -50.70 1.57
CA LYS A 318 -5.26 -49.90 2.28
C LYS A 318 -4.05 -49.64 1.36
N TYR A 319 -3.45 -48.46 1.42
CA TYR A 319 -2.35 -48.04 0.54
C TYR A 319 -1.22 -49.07 0.44
N LYS A 320 -0.77 -49.64 1.57
CA LYS A 320 0.28 -50.69 1.62
C LYS A 320 -0.06 -52.00 0.89
N LYS A 321 -1.34 -52.24 0.61
CA LYS A 321 -1.81 -53.45 -0.07
C LYS A 321 -2.17 -53.20 -1.55
N CYS A 322 -1.97 -51.98 -2.04
CA CYS A 322 -2.29 -51.55 -3.39
C CYS A 322 -1.11 -50.81 -4.03
N CYS A 323 -1.17 -49.49 -4.19
CA CYS A 323 -0.15 -48.69 -4.86
C CYS A 323 1.13 -48.47 -4.03
N GLY A 324 1.10 -48.73 -2.72
CA GLY A 324 2.26 -48.62 -1.83
C GLY A 324 2.97 -49.94 -1.57
N ARG A 325 2.98 -50.86 -2.56
CA ARG A 325 3.72 -52.12 -2.51
C ARG A 325 5.18 -51.92 -2.84
#